data_AF-A0A942E2A9-F1
#
_entry.id   AF-A0A942E2A9-F1
#
_cell.length_a   1.000
_cell.length_b   1.000
_cell.length_c   1.000
_cell.angle_alpha   90.00
_cell.angle_beta   90.00
_cell.angle_gamma   90.00
#
_symmetry.space_group_name_H-M   'P 1'
#
loop_
_entity.id
_entity.type
_entity.pdbx_description
1 polymer ?
#
loop_
_entity_poly.entity_id
_entity_poly.type
_entity_poly.pdbx_seq_one_letter_code
_entity_poly.pdbx_strand_id
1 'polypeptide(L)'
;MPRRSRKKTAIVNTAPVIPEEDFSGMTPSQRRLHERLAEYEPRPSTLPEGVTEEEFWTPEPYEPTDWSNPLITDEYEHFELPADCPRFRVLHHARAEWKTDAQHAVDRYDAECYYFGLSISLWIAQWAATYVGLYNSCPLKACRRAKQCVSRRAEDDWTVYPGPWMPPCCNNHERTELIRYMVLIKLEQEEELQAGR
;
A
#
# COMPACT_ATOMS: atom_id res chain seq x y z
N MET A 1 -29.80 2.24 -32.21
CA MET A 1 -29.69 2.20 -30.73
C MET A 1 -28.90 3.40 -30.25
N PRO A 2 -29.45 4.32 -29.42
CA PRO A 2 -28.72 5.51 -28.99
C PRO A 2 -27.71 5.16 -27.90
N ARG A 3 -26.45 5.58 -28.09
CA ARG A 3 -25.37 5.45 -27.10
C ARG A 3 -25.71 6.29 -25.87
N ARG A 4 -25.94 5.66 -24.73
CA ARG A 4 -26.11 6.34 -23.44
C ARG A 4 -24.83 7.10 -23.10
N SER A 5 -24.92 8.43 -23.16
CA SER A 5 -23.93 9.36 -22.61
C SER A 5 -23.72 9.03 -21.13
N ARG A 6 -22.53 8.52 -20.79
CA ARG A 6 -22.10 8.38 -19.38
C ARG A 6 -21.83 9.78 -18.86
N LYS A 7 -22.75 10.30 -18.04
CA LYS A 7 -22.49 11.50 -17.23
C LYS A 7 -21.24 11.24 -16.38
N LYS A 8 -20.16 12.00 -16.63
CA LYS A 8 -18.99 12.06 -15.76
C LYS A 8 -19.44 12.70 -14.45
N THR A 9 -19.76 11.89 -13.45
CA THR A 9 -19.95 12.38 -12.09
C THR A 9 -18.58 12.84 -11.60
N ALA A 10 -18.41 14.14 -11.37
CA ALA A 10 -17.22 14.66 -10.70
C ALA A 10 -17.14 14.00 -9.32
N ILE A 11 -16.07 13.24 -9.08
CA ILE A 11 -15.74 12.75 -7.75
C ILE A 11 -15.25 14.00 -7.00
N VAL A 12 -16.07 14.52 -6.10
CA VAL A 12 -15.67 15.63 -5.24
C VAL A 12 -14.53 15.12 -4.36
N ASN A 13 -13.33 15.67 -4.56
CA ASN A 13 -12.20 15.51 -3.65
C ASN A 13 -12.55 16.25 -2.35
N THR A 14 -13.27 15.58 -1.45
CA THR A 14 -13.30 16.01 -0.05
C THR A 14 -11.94 15.67 0.54
N ALA A 15 -11.24 16.70 1.02
CA ALA A 15 -10.05 16.55 1.84
C ALA A 15 -10.31 15.49 2.94
N PRO A 16 -9.32 14.65 3.27
CA PRO A 16 -9.48 13.68 4.35
C PRO A 16 -9.82 14.44 5.64
N VAL A 17 -11.02 14.22 6.16
CA VAL A 17 -11.44 14.77 7.44
C VAL A 17 -10.89 13.84 8.50
N ILE A 18 -9.82 14.25 9.19
CA ILE A 18 -9.40 13.58 10.42
C ILE A 18 -10.54 13.78 11.41
N PRO A 19 -11.17 12.72 11.94
CA PRO A 19 -12.25 12.86 12.92
C PRO A 19 -11.74 13.66 14.12
N GLU A 20 -12.41 14.76 14.48
CA GLU A 20 -12.26 15.39 15.79
C GLU A 20 -12.93 14.47 16.81
N GLU A 21 -12.19 13.48 17.31
CA GLU A 21 -12.69 12.54 18.32
C GLU A 21 -12.17 12.87 19.71
N ASP A 22 -13.04 12.65 20.70
CA ASP A 22 -12.71 12.69 22.12
C ASP A 22 -11.63 11.64 22.44
N PHE A 23 -10.45 12.11 22.87
CA PHE A 23 -9.28 11.28 23.19
C PHE A 23 -9.46 10.35 24.41
N SER A 24 -10.62 10.37 25.05
CA SER A 24 -10.92 9.68 26.32
C SER A 24 -10.86 8.14 26.24
N GLY A 25 -10.88 7.54 25.05
CA GLY A 25 -10.75 6.08 24.83
C GLY A 25 -9.50 5.61 24.09
N MET A 26 -8.58 6.52 23.73
CA MET A 26 -7.42 6.16 22.89
C MET A 26 -6.25 5.60 23.71
N THR A 27 -5.63 4.55 23.18
CA THR A 27 -4.35 4.06 23.70
C THR A 27 -3.24 5.12 23.53
N PRO A 28 -2.17 5.07 24.33
CA PRO A 28 -1.03 5.98 24.17
C PRO A 28 -0.37 5.94 22.78
N SER A 29 -0.45 4.82 22.07
CA SER A 29 0.02 4.70 20.68
C SER A 29 -0.90 5.43 19.70
N GLN A 30 -2.23 5.30 19.86
CA GLN A 30 -3.21 6.03 19.05
C GLN A 30 -3.15 7.54 19.28
N ARG A 31 -2.96 7.99 20.52
CA ARG A 31 -2.79 9.42 20.82
C ARG A 31 -1.56 10.00 20.13
N ARG A 32 -0.41 9.33 20.21
CA ARG A 32 0.82 9.75 19.51
C ARG A 32 0.66 9.78 17.99
N LEU A 33 -0.09 8.84 17.43
CA LEU A 33 -0.42 8.88 16.00
C LEU A 33 -1.24 10.12 15.66
N HIS A 34 -2.28 10.43 16.44
CA HIS A 34 -3.10 11.63 16.22
C HIS A 34 -2.30 12.92 16.36
N GLU A 35 -1.41 13.02 17.35
CA GLU A 35 -0.52 14.16 17.53
C GLU A 35 0.38 14.34 16.29
N ARG A 36 1.04 13.28 15.82
CA ARG A 36 1.86 13.33 14.60
C ARG A 36 1.05 13.64 13.33
N LEU A 37 -0.18 13.14 13.24
CA LEU A 37 -1.08 13.43 12.13
C LEU A 37 -1.56 14.89 12.13
N ALA A 38 -1.73 15.51 13.31
CA ALA A 38 -2.08 16.93 13.41
C ALA A 38 -0.92 17.84 12.97
N GLU A 39 0.32 17.37 13.13
CA GLU A 39 1.54 18.04 12.65
C GLU A 39 1.83 17.76 11.16
N TYR A 40 1.09 16.86 10.53
CA TYR A 40 1.30 16.50 9.14
C TYR A 40 0.83 17.63 8.21
N GLU A 41 1.80 18.41 7.72
CA GLU A 41 1.63 19.22 6.54
C GLU A 41 1.92 18.35 5.31
N PRO A 42 1.00 18.24 4.33
CA PRO A 42 1.26 17.49 3.11
C PRO A 42 2.45 18.12 2.40
N ARG A 43 3.62 17.47 2.50
CA ARG A 43 4.77 17.85 1.69
C ARG A 43 4.60 17.14 0.34
N PRO A 44 4.50 17.86 -0.78
CA PRO A 44 4.55 17.20 -2.07
C PRO A 44 5.85 16.40 -2.11
N SER A 45 5.77 15.12 -2.48
CA SER A 45 6.96 14.34 -2.77
C SER A 45 7.83 15.15 -3.73
N THR A 46 9.11 15.33 -3.43
CA THR A 46 10.01 16.03 -4.35
C THR A 46 9.97 15.30 -5.69
N LEU A 47 9.35 15.93 -6.68
CA LEU A 47 9.28 15.37 -8.04
C LEU A 47 10.71 15.21 -8.55
N PRO A 48 11.01 14.11 -9.27
CA PRO A 48 12.27 13.98 -9.97
C PRO A 48 12.51 15.20 -10.86
N GLU A 49 13.75 15.65 -10.97
CA GLU A 49 14.11 16.81 -11.78
C GLU A 49 13.66 16.59 -13.23
N GLY A 50 12.84 17.50 -13.77
CA GLY A 50 12.32 17.44 -15.13
C GLY A 50 11.02 16.65 -15.32
N VAL A 51 10.41 16.10 -14.26
CA VAL A 51 9.10 15.41 -14.34
C VAL A 51 8.00 16.31 -13.80
N THR A 52 6.95 16.54 -14.59
CA THR A 52 5.77 17.30 -14.13
C THR A 52 4.90 16.47 -13.18
N GLU A 53 4.08 17.13 -12.36
CA GLU A 53 3.12 16.42 -11.50
C GLU A 53 2.17 15.55 -12.34
N GLU A 54 1.65 16.07 -13.46
CA GLU A 54 0.75 15.30 -14.33
C GLU A 54 1.45 14.06 -14.90
N GLU A 55 2.71 14.15 -15.35
CA GLU A 55 3.48 12.99 -15.83
C GLU A 55 3.76 11.97 -14.72
N PHE A 56 4.14 12.43 -13.52
CA PHE A 56 4.43 11.55 -12.39
C PHE A 56 3.21 10.74 -11.93
N TRP A 57 2.01 11.31 -12.07
CA TRP A 57 0.74 10.71 -11.66
C TRP A 57 -0.05 10.07 -12.80
N THR A 58 0.40 10.19 -14.04
CA THR A 58 -0.25 9.54 -15.18
C THR A 58 0.21 8.09 -15.24
N PRO A 59 -0.70 7.11 -15.06
CA PRO A 59 -0.32 5.70 -15.15
C PRO A 59 0.14 5.38 -16.57
N GLU A 60 1.30 4.76 -16.68
CA GLU A 60 1.76 4.22 -17.96
C GLU A 60 0.84 3.07 -18.40
N PRO A 61 0.72 2.81 -19.73
CA PRO A 61 0.00 1.63 -20.20
C PRO A 61 0.59 0.36 -19.59
N TYR A 62 -0.22 -0.34 -18.80
CA TYR A 62 0.18 -1.60 -18.18
C TYR A 62 0.12 -2.76 -19.17
N GLU A 63 1.28 -3.34 -19.45
CA GLU A 63 1.39 -4.68 -20.04
C GLU A 63 1.59 -5.68 -18.91
N PRO A 64 0.67 -6.65 -18.72
CA PRO A 64 0.86 -7.68 -17.71
C PRO A 64 2.18 -8.41 -17.91
N THR A 65 2.97 -8.46 -16.84
CA THR A 65 4.20 -9.26 -16.82
C THR A 65 3.84 -10.70 -17.19
N ASP A 66 4.68 -11.38 -17.96
CA ASP A 66 4.51 -12.81 -18.20
C ASP A 66 5.08 -13.62 -17.02
N TRP A 67 4.18 -14.13 -16.19
CA TRP A 67 4.49 -14.94 -15.02
C TRP A 67 4.59 -16.44 -15.36
N SER A 68 4.70 -16.86 -16.63
CA SER A 68 4.69 -18.29 -17.00
C SER A 68 5.95 -19.08 -16.65
N ASN A 69 7.10 -18.40 -16.51
CA ASN A 69 8.41 -19.02 -16.28
C ASN A 69 8.87 -19.12 -14.80
N PRO A 70 8.59 -18.15 -13.92
CA PRO A 70 9.00 -18.24 -12.52
C PRO A 70 8.08 -19.16 -11.69
N LEU A 71 8.64 -19.70 -10.60
CA LEU A 71 7.85 -20.38 -9.57
C LEU A 71 7.21 -19.31 -8.69
N ILE A 72 5.89 -19.31 -8.63
CA ILE A 72 5.11 -18.26 -7.98
C ILE A 72 4.35 -18.90 -6.83
N THR A 73 4.58 -18.38 -5.63
CA THR A 73 4.00 -18.92 -4.41
C THR A 73 3.46 -17.78 -3.54
N ASP A 74 2.46 -18.07 -2.72
CA ASP A 74 1.99 -17.22 -1.62
C ASP A 74 2.52 -17.71 -0.25
N GLU A 75 3.38 -18.72 -0.26
CA GLU A 75 4.07 -19.26 0.90
C GLU A 75 5.42 -18.56 1.10
N TYR A 76 5.75 -18.30 2.36
CA TYR A 76 7.02 -17.72 2.79
C TYR A 76 7.72 -18.76 3.65
N GLU A 77 8.93 -19.16 3.27
CA GLU A 77 9.71 -20.17 3.99
C GLU A 77 10.47 -19.57 5.17
N HIS A 78 10.89 -18.31 5.03
CA HIS A 78 11.76 -17.63 6.00
C HIS A 78 11.01 -16.64 6.91
N PHE A 79 9.77 -16.28 6.57
CA PHE A 79 9.01 -15.25 7.27
C PHE A 79 7.58 -15.70 7.58
N GLU A 80 7.13 -15.46 8.80
CA GLU A 80 5.74 -15.69 9.20
C GLU A 80 4.92 -14.41 9.10
N LEU A 81 3.91 -14.40 8.22
CA LEU A 81 2.96 -13.29 8.12
C LEU A 81 1.80 -13.46 9.12
N PRO A 82 1.29 -12.36 9.72
CA PRO A 82 0.06 -12.38 10.50
C PRO A 82 -1.11 -12.98 9.71
N ALA A 83 -2.03 -13.67 10.39
CA ALA A 83 -3.12 -14.42 9.74
C ALA A 83 -4.00 -13.56 8.80
N ASP A 84 -4.28 -12.31 9.19
CA ASP A 84 -5.13 -11.39 8.43
C ASP A 84 -4.32 -10.47 7.48
N CYS A 85 -3.02 -10.70 7.33
CA CYS A 85 -2.16 -9.88 6.49
C CYS A 85 -2.32 -10.27 5.00
N PRO A 86 -2.63 -9.32 4.09
CA PRO A 86 -2.63 -9.59 2.66
C PRO A 86 -1.24 -10.01 2.17
N ARG A 87 -1.18 -11.15 1.47
CA ARG A 87 0.07 -11.72 0.95
C ARG A 87 0.33 -11.23 -0.47
N PHE A 88 1.55 -10.80 -0.76
CA PHE A 88 2.04 -10.68 -2.12
C PHE A 88 2.60 -12.02 -2.58
N ARG A 89 2.34 -12.37 -3.84
CA ARG A 89 2.98 -13.54 -4.44
C ARG A 89 4.48 -13.31 -4.58
N VAL A 90 5.26 -14.27 -4.10
CA VAL A 90 6.72 -14.26 -4.17
C VAL A 90 7.16 -14.85 -5.51
N LEU A 91 8.03 -14.13 -6.20
CA LEU A 91 8.66 -14.56 -7.43
C LEU A 91 9.95 -15.32 -7.11
N HIS A 92 9.96 -16.64 -7.28
CA HIS A 92 11.19 -17.43 -7.18
C HIS A 92 11.70 -17.79 -8.57
N HIS A 93 12.94 -17.42 -8.83
CA HIS A 93 13.67 -17.92 -10.00
C HIS A 93 14.20 -19.31 -9.72
N ALA A 94 14.21 -20.18 -10.74
CA ALA A 94 14.93 -21.43 -10.67
C ALA A 94 16.42 -21.17 -10.42
N ARG A 95 17.09 -22.08 -9.70
CA ARG A 95 18.54 -21.99 -9.49
C ARG A 95 19.26 -22.03 -10.84
N ALA A 96 20.03 -20.98 -11.14
CA ALA A 96 20.91 -20.97 -12.29
C ALA A 96 22.05 -21.99 -12.11
N GLU A 97 22.52 -22.62 -13.19
CA GLU A 97 23.53 -23.69 -13.15
C GLU A 97 24.83 -23.28 -12.45
N TRP A 98 25.19 -22.00 -12.54
CA TRP A 98 26.41 -21.43 -11.96
C TRP A 98 26.27 -20.96 -10.50
N LYS A 99 25.06 -20.97 -9.93
CA LYS A 99 24.82 -20.59 -8.52
C LYS A 99 24.97 -21.78 -7.59
N THR A 100 25.70 -21.60 -6.49
CA THR A 100 25.73 -22.58 -5.39
C THR A 100 24.40 -22.61 -4.64
N ASP A 101 24.14 -23.67 -3.87
CA ASP A 101 22.93 -23.76 -3.05
C ASP A 101 22.84 -22.63 -2.02
N ALA A 102 23.97 -22.22 -1.45
CA ALA A 102 24.04 -21.10 -0.52
C ALA A 102 23.69 -19.77 -1.19
N GLN A 103 24.19 -19.52 -2.41
CA GLN A 103 23.83 -18.31 -3.17
C GLN A 103 22.35 -18.29 -3.54
N HIS A 104 21.82 -19.43 -3.96
CA HIS A 104 20.40 -19.55 -4.28
C HIS A 104 19.50 -19.35 -3.06
N ALA A 105 19.89 -19.86 -1.90
CA ALA A 105 19.17 -19.65 -0.64
C ALA A 105 19.13 -18.17 -0.25
N VAL A 106 20.23 -17.42 -0.43
CA VAL A 106 20.26 -15.96 -0.22
C VAL A 106 19.30 -15.26 -1.17
N ASP A 107 19.29 -15.60 -2.46
CA ASP A 107 18.34 -15.00 -3.41
C ASP A 107 16.88 -15.25 -2.99
N ARG A 108 16.56 -16.46 -2.50
CA ARG A 108 15.21 -16.80 -2.01
C ARG A 108 14.85 -15.96 -0.78
N TYR A 109 15.76 -15.88 0.19
CA TYR A 109 15.58 -15.07 1.38
C TYR A 109 15.34 -13.59 1.03
N ASP A 110 16.14 -13.02 0.14
CA ASP A 110 16.03 -11.62 -0.26
C ASP A 110 14.70 -11.34 -0.98
N ALA A 111 14.26 -12.24 -1.87
CA ALA A 111 12.97 -12.14 -2.53
C ALA A 111 11.82 -12.20 -1.52
N GLU A 112 11.82 -13.17 -0.62
CA GLU A 112 10.80 -13.28 0.42
C GLU A 112 10.79 -12.07 1.36
N CYS A 113 11.97 -11.56 1.75
CA CYS A 113 12.10 -10.37 2.59
C CYS A 113 11.44 -9.16 1.94
N TYR A 114 11.69 -8.96 0.64
CA TYR A 114 11.08 -7.89 -0.13
C TYR A 114 9.54 -8.00 -0.17
N TYR A 115 9.00 -9.16 -0.57
CA TYR A 115 7.55 -9.36 -0.66
C TYR A 115 6.87 -9.41 0.71
N PHE A 116 7.59 -9.81 1.76
CA PHE A 116 7.14 -9.75 3.14
C PHE A 116 6.94 -8.28 3.54
N GLY A 117 7.94 -7.43 3.27
CA GLY A 117 7.86 -5.99 3.47
C GLY A 117 6.69 -5.35 2.74
N LEU A 118 6.44 -5.72 1.48
CA LEU A 118 5.26 -5.25 0.73
C LEU A 118 3.92 -5.69 1.35
N SER A 119 3.84 -6.94 1.83
CA SER A 119 2.64 -7.49 2.47
C SER A 119 2.30 -6.73 3.76
N ILE A 120 3.30 -6.52 4.63
CA ILE A 120 3.15 -5.71 5.84
C ILE A 120 2.79 -4.26 5.50
N SER A 121 3.44 -3.67 4.50
CA SER A 121 3.18 -2.29 4.09
C SER A 121 1.74 -2.12 3.58
N LEU A 122 1.24 -3.05 2.77
CA LEU A 122 -0.15 -3.05 2.29
C LEU A 122 -1.14 -3.24 3.44
N TRP A 123 -0.84 -4.13 4.38
CA TRP A 123 -1.68 -4.34 5.56
C TRP A 123 -1.85 -3.06 6.37
N ILE A 124 -0.73 -2.39 6.68
CA ILE A 124 -0.73 -1.11 7.40
C ILE A 124 -1.45 -0.04 6.58
N ALA A 125 -1.23 0.02 5.26
CA ALA A 125 -1.88 0.99 4.39
C ALA A 125 -3.41 0.79 4.33
N GLN A 126 -3.88 -0.46 4.30
CA GLN A 126 -5.31 -0.79 4.37
C GLN A 126 -5.92 -0.43 5.74
N TRP A 127 -5.19 -0.69 6.82
CA TRP A 127 -5.58 -0.24 8.16
C TRP A 127 -5.67 1.29 8.22
N ALA A 128 -4.66 2.01 7.75
CA ALA A 128 -4.61 3.47 7.76
C ALA A 128 -5.73 4.09 6.90
N ALA A 129 -5.96 3.55 5.69
CA ALA A 129 -7.06 3.99 4.83
C ALA A 129 -8.45 3.73 5.45
N THR A 130 -8.56 2.68 6.26
CA THR A 130 -9.76 2.41 7.05
C THR A 130 -9.92 3.43 8.17
N TYR A 131 -8.83 3.67 8.91
CA TYR A 131 -8.75 4.60 10.03
C TYR A 131 -9.21 6.01 9.67
N VAL A 132 -8.69 6.57 8.57
CA VAL A 132 -9.06 7.91 8.09
C VAL A 132 -10.32 7.92 7.20
N GLY A 133 -11.08 6.83 7.15
CA GLY A 133 -12.39 6.79 6.49
C GLY A 133 -12.38 6.85 4.97
N LEU A 134 -11.25 6.59 4.30
CA LEU A 134 -11.14 6.68 2.83
C LEU A 134 -12.03 5.66 2.12
N TYR A 135 -12.41 4.57 2.79
CA TYR A 135 -13.33 3.58 2.26
C TYR A 135 -14.67 4.19 1.82
N ASN A 136 -15.13 5.30 2.42
CA ASN A 136 -16.41 5.95 2.10
C ASN A 136 -16.48 6.47 0.66
N SER A 137 -15.34 6.91 0.13
CA SER A 137 -15.22 7.49 -1.21
C SER A 137 -14.33 6.67 -2.15
N CYS A 138 -13.89 5.49 -1.71
CA CYS A 138 -13.13 4.54 -2.52
C CYS A 138 -13.85 4.28 -3.86
N PRO A 139 -13.17 4.18 -5.02
CA PRO A 139 -13.80 3.83 -6.29
C PRO A 139 -14.45 2.44 -6.26
N LEU A 140 -13.89 1.50 -5.50
CA LEU A 140 -14.40 0.14 -5.41
C LEU A 140 -15.59 0.01 -4.45
N LYS A 141 -16.66 -0.61 -4.96
CA LYS A 141 -17.91 -0.84 -4.19
C LYS A 141 -17.70 -1.74 -2.98
N ALA A 142 -16.74 -2.67 -3.04
CA ALA A 142 -16.45 -3.60 -1.96
C ALA A 142 -16.04 -2.87 -0.68
N CYS A 143 -15.07 -1.94 -0.75
CA CYS A 143 -14.63 -1.16 0.40
C CYS A 143 -15.78 -0.33 1.02
N ARG A 144 -16.57 0.35 0.18
CA ARG A 144 -17.74 1.14 0.65
C ARG A 144 -18.76 0.28 1.41
N ARG A 145 -19.02 -0.94 0.91
CA ARG A 145 -19.96 -1.87 1.55
C ARG A 145 -19.41 -2.47 2.84
N ALA A 146 -18.13 -2.81 2.86
CA ALA A 146 -17.45 -3.38 4.02
C ALA A 146 -17.18 -2.35 5.13
N LYS A 147 -17.32 -1.05 4.83
CA LYS A 147 -16.94 0.07 5.71
C LYS A 147 -15.48 0.00 6.17
N GLN A 148 -14.63 -0.62 5.35
CA GLN A 148 -13.20 -0.77 5.58
C GLN A 148 -12.48 -1.02 4.25
N CYS A 149 -11.18 -0.79 4.22
CA CYS A 149 -10.35 -0.99 3.04
C CYS A 149 -9.96 -2.46 2.88
N VAL A 150 -10.72 -3.22 2.09
CA VAL A 150 -10.50 -4.67 1.86
C VAL A 150 -9.92 -5.01 0.49
N SER A 151 -9.86 -4.05 -0.43
CA SER A 151 -9.49 -4.32 -1.82
C SER A 151 -8.00 -4.09 -2.10
N ARG A 152 -7.52 -4.71 -3.18
CA ARG A 152 -6.13 -4.65 -3.64
C ARG A 152 -6.08 -4.20 -5.10
N ARG A 153 -4.96 -3.60 -5.49
CA ARG A 153 -4.60 -3.41 -6.91
C ARG A 153 -4.01 -4.72 -7.44
N ALA A 154 -3.85 -4.85 -8.76
CA ALA A 154 -3.18 -6.01 -9.34
C ALA A 154 -1.72 -6.04 -8.85
N GLU A 155 -1.25 -7.15 -8.29
CA GLU A 155 0.04 -7.26 -7.59
C GLU A 155 1.27 -7.00 -8.48
N ASP A 156 1.09 -7.14 -9.77
CA ASP A 156 2.08 -6.97 -10.82
C ASP A 156 1.95 -5.65 -11.58
N ASP A 157 0.92 -4.85 -11.29
CA ASP A 157 0.73 -3.53 -11.88
C ASP A 157 1.45 -2.44 -11.06
N TRP A 158 2.71 -2.22 -11.41
CA TRP A 158 3.57 -1.16 -10.86
C TRP A 158 3.54 0.14 -11.68
N THR A 159 2.74 0.18 -12.74
CA THR A 159 2.63 1.37 -13.62
C THR A 159 1.85 2.51 -12.96
N VAL A 160 1.00 2.18 -11.98
CA VAL A 160 0.20 3.16 -11.25
C VAL A 160 0.92 3.52 -9.96
N TYR A 161 1.48 4.73 -9.85
CA TYR A 161 2.02 5.22 -8.59
C TYR A 161 0.96 5.18 -7.47
N PRO A 162 1.28 4.74 -6.24
CA PRO A 162 2.61 4.32 -5.75
C PRO A 162 2.86 2.79 -5.87
N GLY A 163 2.13 2.10 -6.73
CA GLY A 163 2.21 0.66 -6.96
C GLY A 163 1.13 -0.15 -6.23
N PRO A 164 1.25 -1.47 -6.25
CA PRO A 164 0.21 -2.38 -5.76
C PRO A 164 0.15 -2.52 -4.24
N TRP A 165 1.18 -2.07 -3.53
CA TRP A 165 1.20 -2.06 -2.07
C TRP A 165 0.29 -0.99 -1.47
N MET A 166 -0.18 -0.03 -2.28
CA MET A 166 -1.14 0.97 -1.83
C MET A 166 -2.57 0.57 -2.20
N PRO A 167 -3.53 0.67 -1.26
CA PRO A 167 -4.89 0.29 -1.56
C PRO A 167 -5.56 1.20 -2.59
N PRO A 168 -6.59 0.70 -3.29
CA PRO A 168 -7.37 1.48 -4.26
C PRO A 168 -8.19 2.62 -3.61
N CYS A 169 -8.30 2.65 -2.27
CA CYS A 169 -8.85 3.80 -1.54
C CYS A 169 -7.98 5.07 -1.67
N CYS A 170 -6.68 4.91 -1.92
CA CYS A 170 -5.75 5.99 -2.21
C CYS A 170 -5.77 6.27 -3.70
N ASN A 171 -6.78 7.01 -4.15
CA ASN A 171 -7.08 7.24 -5.57
C ASN A 171 -6.68 8.64 -6.06
N ASN A 172 -5.93 9.39 -5.26
CA ASN A 172 -5.33 10.66 -5.63
C ASN A 172 -4.02 10.88 -4.84
N HIS A 173 -3.28 11.93 -5.19
CA HIS A 173 -1.99 12.27 -4.59
C HIS A 173 -2.10 12.50 -3.07
N GLU A 174 -2.97 13.42 -2.63
CA GLU A 174 -3.12 13.77 -1.20
C GLU A 174 -3.42 12.56 -0.31
N ARG A 175 -4.33 11.69 -0.75
CA ARG A 175 -4.68 10.46 -0.01
C ARG A 175 -3.51 9.49 0.02
N THR A 176 -2.77 9.40 -1.07
CA THR A 176 -1.60 8.53 -1.15
C THR A 176 -0.54 8.97 -0.16
N GLU A 177 -0.16 10.26 -0.16
CA GLU A 177 0.89 10.76 0.74
C GLU A 177 0.48 10.69 2.21
N LEU A 178 -0.79 10.95 2.53
CA LEU A 178 -1.31 10.75 3.89
C LEU A 178 -1.10 9.30 4.35
N ILE A 179 -1.49 8.32 3.53
CA ILE A 179 -1.36 6.90 3.90
C ILE A 179 0.10 6.47 3.94
N ARG A 180 0.96 6.96 3.02
CA ARG A 180 2.41 6.71 3.09
C ARG A 180 3.01 7.21 4.39
N TYR A 181 2.65 8.43 4.80
CA TYR A 181 3.11 9.00 6.06
C TYR A 181 2.66 8.16 7.26
N MET A 182 1.39 7.74 7.30
CA MET A 182 0.89 6.84 8.35
C MET A 182 1.59 5.48 8.38
N VAL A 183 1.96 4.93 7.23
CA VAL A 183 2.73 3.69 7.14
C VAL A 183 4.12 3.88 7.76
N LEU A 184 4.82 4.96 7.43
CA LEU A 184 6.14 5.27 8.00
C LEU A 184 6.07 5.41 9.53
N ILE A 185 5.10 6.18 10.05
CA ILE A 185 4.88 6.31 11.50
C ILE A 185 4.70 4.94 12.15
N LYS A 186 3.87 4.09 11.54
CA LYS A 186 3.52 2.80 12.12
C LYS A 186 4.72 1.85 12.11
N LEU A 187 5.52 1.84 11.06
CA LEU A 187 6.75 1.06 10.99
C LEU A 187 7.76 1.50 12.07
N GLU A 188 7.99 2.81 12.22
CA GLU A 188 8.85 3.36 13.29
C GLU A 188 8.36 2.92 14.69
N GLN A 189 7.05 2.95 14.93
CA GLN A 189 6.48 2.49 16.21
C GLN A 189 6.74 1.01 16.46
N GLU A 190 6.64 0.16 15.45
CA GLU A 190 6.91 -1.28 15.60
C GLU A 190 8.42 -1.53 15.85
N GLU A 191 9.31 -0.77 15.20
CA GLU A 191 10.76 -0.83 15.46
C GLU A 191 11.11 -0.42 16.90
N GLU A 192 10.55 0.69 17.40
CA GLU A 192 10.73 1.13 18.78
C GLU A 192 10.23 0.08 19.79
N LEU A 193 9.08 -0.54 19.51
CA LEU A 193 8.50 -1.59 20.34
C LEU A 193 9.33 -2.88 20.34
N GLN A 194 10.12 -3.13 19.30
CA GLN A 194 11.07 -4.24 19.24
C GLN A 194 12.37 -3.91 19.95
N ALA A 195 12.91 -2.70 19.80
CA ALA A 195 14.15 -2.26 20.43
C ALA A 195 14.04 -2.09 21.96
N GLY A 196 12.82 -1.86 22.47
CA GLY A 196 12.54 -1.76 23.91
C GLY A 196 12.26 -3.09 24.62
N ARG A 197 12.40 -4.24 23.94
CA ARG A 197 12.25 -5.60 24.53
C ARG A 197 13.62 -6.24 24.75
#